data_AF-A0A1B7W2D5-F1
#
_entry.id   AF-A0A1B7W2D5-F1
#
_cell.length_a   1.000
_cell.length_b   1.000
_cell.length_c   1.000
_cell.angle_alpha   90.00
_cell.angle_beta   90.00
_cell.angle_gamma   90.00
#
_symmetry.space_group_name_H-M   'P 1'
#
loop_
_entity.id
_entity.type
_entity.pdbx_description
1 polymer ?
#
loop_
_entity_poly.entity_id
_entity_poly.type
_entity_poly.pdbx_seq_one_letter_code
_entity_poly.pdbx_strand_id
1 'polypeptide(L)'
;MNAVLPRFLKSAYRKEPIISALITVGIMDALIGGLDDSWSLFTFGLGTAGIALVFKLWRMQQRPSLPEEPVAQYYLPPQSSIDPLPVLKISKKKPRQ
;
A
#
# COMPACT_ATOMS: atom_id res chain seq x y z
N MET A 1 6.29 -6.63 18.55
CA MET A 1 4.87 -6.24 18.76
C MET A 1 4.19 -6.19 17.39
N ASN A 2 3.02 -6.84 17.22
CA ASN A 2 2.41 -7.12 15.92
C ASN A 2 2.00 -5.86 15.12
N ALA A 3 2.93 -5.29 14.37
CA ALA A 3 2.67 -4.18 13.42
C ALA A 3 1.93 -4.64 12.14
N VAL A 4 1.73 -5.95 12.01
CA VAL A 4 1.08 -6.59 10.86
C VAL A 4 -0.40 -6.19 10.80
N LEU A 5 -1.14 -6.35 11.91
CA LEU A 5 -2.58 -6.04 11.99
C LEU A 5 -2.95 -4.61 11.54
N PRO A 6 -2.33 -3.53 12.06
CA PRO A 6 -2.66 -2.17 11.65
C PRO A 6 -2.28 -1.90 10.18
N ARG A 7 -1.18 -2.49 9.68
CA ARG A 7 -0.77 -2.34 8.27
C ARG A 7 -1.73 -3.06 7.33
N PHE A 8 -2.24 -4.22 7.72
CA PHE A 8 -3.26 -4.97 6.98
C PHE A 8 -4.60 -4.24 6.98
N LEU A 9 -5.03 -3.65 8.10
CA LEU A 9 -6.25 -2.85 8.16
C LEU A 9 -6.18 -1.64 7.22
N LYS A 10 -5.07 -0.89 7.29
CA LYS A 10 -4.85 0.30 6.46
C LYS A 10 -4.75 -0.05 4.98
N SER A 11 -4.11 -1.17 4.63
CA SER A 11 -4.03 -1.64 3.25
C SER A 11 -5.37 -2.19 2.74
N ALA A 12 -6.12 -2.91 3.58
CA ALA A 12 -7.42 -3.46 3.20
C ALA A 12 -8.43 -2.34 2.91
N TYR A 13 -8.47 -1.31 3.77
CA TYR A 13 -9.33 -0.14 3.56
C TYR A 13 -8.97 0.62 2.28
N ARG A 14 -7.67 0.77 1.97
CA ARG A 14 -7.20 1.53 0.80
C ARG A 14 -7.30 0.76 -0.52
N LYS A 15 -7.13 -0.56 -0.52
CA LYS A 15 -7.12 -1.37 -1.75
C LYS A 15 -8.48 -2.01 -2.07
N GLU A 16 -9.27 -2.37 -1.06
CA GLU A 16 -10.49 -3.18 -1.23
C GLU A 16 -11.62 -2.76 -0.26
N PRO A 17 -12.15 -1.53 -0.40
CA PRO A 17 -13.14 -0.97 0.54
C PRO A 17 -14.42 -1.82 0.63
N ILE A 18 -14.90 -2.34 -0.51
CA ILE A 18 -16.15 -3.12 -0.61
C ILE A 18 -16.05 -4.44 0.17
N ILE A 19 -14.93 -5.17 0.04
CA ILE A 19 -14.72 -6.44 0.74
C ILE A 19 -14.61 -6.19 2.25
N SER A 20 -13.95 -5.11 2.66
CA SER A 20 -13.87 -4.75 4.08
C SER A 20 -15.24 -4.43 4.67
N ALA A 21 -16.07 -3.67 3.95
CA ALA A 21 -17.42 -3.33 4.38
C ALA A 21 -18.30 -4.58 4.51
N LEU A 22 -18.25 -5.47 3.52
CA LEU A 22 -18.96 -6.76 3.56
C LEU A 22 -18.58 -7.61 4.76
N ILE A 23 -17.28 -7.72 5.07
CA ILE A 23 -16.81 -8.46 6.24
C ILE A 23 -17.33 -7.82 7.53
N THR A 24 -17.25 -6.49 7.66
CA THR A 24 -17.75 -5.79 8.86
C THR A 24 -19.26 -5.96 9.03
N VAL A 25 -20.03 -5.82 7.96
CA VAL A 25 -21.48 -6.02 7.98
C VAL A 25 -21.82 -7.45 8.35
N GLY A 26 -21.17 -8.45 7.75
CA GLY A 26 -21.42 -9.87 8.08
C GLY A 26 -21.04 -10.22 9.52
N ILE A 27 -19.96 -9.65 10.06
CA ILE A 27 -19.60 -9.81 11.47
C ILE A 27 -20.67 -9.19 12.38
N MET A 28 -21.13 -7.97 12.06
CA MET A 28 -22.17 -7.31 12.85
C MET A 28 -23.48 -8.09 12.82
N ASP A 29 -23.88 -8.60 11.66
CA ASP A 29 -25.11 -9.37 11.50
C ASP A 29 -25.05 -10.71 12.25
N ALA A 30 -23.88 -11.36 12.27
CA ALA A 30 -23.65 -12.54 13.08
C ALA A 30 -23.68 -12.24 14.59
N LEU A 31 -23.13 -11.11 15.03
CA LEU A 31 -23.17 -10.70 16.43
C LEU A 31 -24.60 -10.38 16.87
N ILE A 32 -25.34 -9.60 16.08
CA ILE A 32 -26.75 -9.28 16.36
C ILE A 32 -27.58 -10.56 16.37
N GLY A 33 -27.41 -11.41 15.35
CA GLY A 33 -28.11 -12.69 15.25
C GLY A 33 -27.84 -13.64 16.43
N GLY A 34 -26.59 -13.67 16.91
CA GLY A 34 -26.20 -14.47 18.06
C GLY A 34 -26.65 -13.90 19.41
N LEU A 35 -26.78 -12.57 19.54
CA LEU A 35 -27.28 -11.93 20.75
C LEU A 35 -28.81 -12.02 20.87
N ASP A 36 -29.52 -11.98 19.75
CA ASP A 36 -30.99 -12.04 19.70
C ASP A 36 -31.54 -13.47 19.49
N ASP A 37 -30.69 -14.50 19.59
CA ASP A 37 -31.03 -15.93 19.37
C ASP A 37 -31.68 -16.22 18.00
N SER A 38 -31.41 -15.35 17.04
CA SER A 38 -31.99 -15.39 15.70
C SER A 38 -31.05 -16.11 14.73
N TRP A 39 -31.32 -17.40 14.57
CA TRP A 39 -30.51 -18.31 13.74
C TRP A 39 -30.36 -17.84 12.28
N SER A 40 -31.38 -17.19 11.71
CA SER A 40 -31.35 -16.67 10.33
C SER A 40 -30.31 -15.55 10.17
N LEU A 41 -30.30 -14.57 11.06
CA LEU A 41 -29.33 -13.46 11.05
C LEU A 41 -27.93 -13.96 11.36
N PHE A 42 -27.80 -14.88 12.32
CA PHE A 42 -26.52 -15.49 12.65
C PHE A 42 -25.89 -16.20 11.44
N THR A 43 -26.64 -17.10 10.79
CA THR A 43 -26.16 -17.85 9.63
C THR A 43 -25.94 -16.97 8.40
N PHE A 44 -26.77 -15.94 8.21
CA PHE A 44 -26.60 -14.98 7.12
C PHE A 44 -25.34 -14.13 7.29
N GLY A 45 -25.08 -13.64 8.50
CA GLY A 45 -23.86 -12.93 8.85
C GLY A 45 -22.61 -13.79 8.69
N LEU A 46 -22.64 -15.02 9.21
CA LEU A 46 -21.54 -15.98 9.08
C LEU A 46 -21.26 -16.35 7.63
N GLY A 47 -22.32 -16.58 6.84
CA GLY A 47 -22.24 -16.86 5.42
C GLY A 47 -21.64 -15.70 4.64
N THR A 48 -22.12 -14.48 4.87
CA THR A 48 -21.65 -13.27 4.19
C THR A 48 -20.19 -12.98 4.53
N ALA A 49 -19.82 -13.03 5.81
CA ALA A 49 -18.45 -12.83 6.26
C ALA A 49 -17.51 -13.92 5.72
N GLY A 50 -17.94 -15.18 5.74
CA GLY A 50 -17.20 -16.32 5.20
C GLY A 50 -16.95 -16.21 3.70
N ILE A 51 -17.98 -15.92 2.91
CA ILE A 51 -17.87 -15.72 1.45
C ILE A 51 -16.93 -14.56 1.15
N ALA A 52 -17.06 -13.43 1.84
CA ALA A 52 -16.18 -12.28 1.65
C ALA A 52 -14.72 -12.60 2.00
N LEU A 53 -14.48 -13.40 3.04
CA LEU A 53 -13.13 -13.84 3.43
C LEU A 53 -12.51 -14.77 2.39
N VAL A 54 -13.26 -15.76 1.91
CA VAL A 54 -12.82 -16.69 0.86
C VAL A 54 -12.52 -15.93 -0.43
N PHE A 55 -13.41 -15.02 -0.82
CA PHE A 55 -13.21 -14.18 -2.01
C PHE A 55 -11.96 -13.31 -1.89
N LYS A 56 -11.71 -12.73 -0.72
CA LYS A 56 -10.48 -11.97 -0.43
C LYS A 56 -9.24 -12.82 -0.56
N LEU A 57 -9.23 -14.02 0.03
CA LEU A 57 -8.11 -14.96 -0.02
C LEU A 57 -7.82 -15.40 -1.46
N TRP A 58 -8.86 -15.72 -2.22
CA TRP A 58 -8.74 -16.10 -3.62
C TRP A 58 -8.19 -14.95 -4.46
N ARG A 59 -8.68 -13.72 -4.25
CA ARG A 59 -8.18 -12.53 -4.94
C ARG A 59 -6.73 -12.19 -4.56
N MET A 60 -6.32 -12.45 -3.31
CA MET A 60 -4.93 -12.31 -2.87
C MET A 60 -4.02 -13.34 -3.55
N GLN A 61 -4.46 -14.58 -3.74
CA GLN A 61 -3.71 -15.59 -4.49
C GLN A 61 -3.60 -15.26 -5.99
N GLN A 62 -4.66 -14.68 -6.57
CA GLN A 62 -4.66 -14.31 -7.99
C GLN A 62 -3.89 -13.03 -8.30
N ARG A 63 -3.65 -12.15 -7.32
CA ARG A 63 -2.77 -11.00 -7.53
C ARG A 63 -1.33 -11.52 -7.59
N PRO A 64 -0.64 -11.43 -8.75
CA PRO A 64 0.82 -11.57 -8.75
C PRO A 64 1.37 -10.56 -7.76
N SER A 65 2.45 -10.89 -7.07
CA SER A 65 3.24 -9.92 -6.31
C SER A 65 3.70 -8.84 -7.29
N LEU A 66 2.85 -7.83 -7.53
CA LEU A 66 3.22 -6.62 -8.22
C LEU A 66 4.45 -6.11 -7.48
N PRO A 67 5.59 -5.95 -8.18
CA PRO A 67 6.75 -5.32 -7.58
C PRO A 67 6.25 -4.03 -6.92
N GLU A 68 6.56 -3.90 -5.63
CA GLU A 68 6.34 -2.68 -4.86
C GLU A 68 6.73 -1.51 -5.78
N GLU A 69 5.78 -0.58 -6.04
CA GLU A 69 5.94 0.48 -7.04
C GLU A 69 7.39 0.94 -7.03
N PRO A 70 8.09 0.94 -8.18
CA PRO A 70 9.50 1.27 -8.21
C PRO A 70 9.61 2.65 -7.60
N VAL A 71 10.08 2.70 -6.34
CA VAL A 71 10.48 3.92 -5.67
C VAL A 71 11.32 4.62 -6.72
N ALA A 72 10.88 5.80 -7.18
CA ALA A 72 11.52 6.49 -8.28
C ALA A 72 12.99 6.70 -7.89
N GLN A 73 13.83 5.75 -8.27
CA GLN A 73 15.25 5.78 -8.05
C GLN A 73 15.70 6.78 -9.07
N TYR A 74 15.76 8.04 -8.63
CA TYR A 74 16.47 9.08 -9.33
C TYR A 74 17.93 8.67 -9.32
N TYR A 75 18.29 7.83 -10.29
CA TYR A 75 19.67 7.48 -10.56
C TYR A 75 20.37 8.78 -10.95
N LEU A 76 21.28 9.23 -10.10
CA LEU A 76 22.33 10.10 -10.58
C LEU A 76 23.03 9.37 -11.74
N PRO A 77 23.34 10.04 -12.85
CA PRO A 77 24.06 9.39 -13.93
C PRO A 77 25.34 8.77 -13.35
N PRO A 78 25.67 7.50 -13.68
CA PRO A 78 26.85 6.81 -13.16
C PRO A 78 28.17 7.50 -13.55
N GLN A 79 28.10 8.50 -14.42
CA GLN A 79 29.21 9.33 -14.83
C GLN A 79 28.92 10.76 -14.42
N SER A 80 29.73 11.24 -13.48
CA SER A 80 29.93 12.66 -13.23
C SER A 80 30.56 13.25 -14.51
N SER A 81 29.73 13.72 -15.44
CA SER A 81 30.16 14.56 -16.55
C SER A 81 30.45 15.97 -16.02
N ILE A 82 31.50 16.08 -15.20
CA ILE A 82 32.12 17.36 -14.90
C ILE A 82 33.02 17.63 -16.09
N ASP A 83 32.46 18.25 -17.13
CA ASP A 83 33.30 18.95 -18.10
C ASP A 83 34.18 19.92 -17.30
N PRO A 84 35.51 19.88 -17.44
CA PRO A 84 36.39 20.75 -16.68
C PRO A 84 36.01 22.20 -16.97
N LEU A 85 35.58 22.89 -15.91
CA LEU A 85 35.14 24.29 -15.97
C LEU A 85 36.15 25.11 -16.78
N PRO A 86 35.70 25.91 -17.76
CA PRO A 86 36.59 26.69 -18.59
C PRO A 86 37.44 27.61 -17.70
N VAL A 87 38.76 27.44 -17.81
CA VAL A 87 39.72 28.20 -17.01
C VAL A 87 39.62 29.67 -17.42
N LEU A 88 39.07 30.50 -16.53
CA LEU A 88 39.06 31.95 -16.67
C LEU A 88 40.51 32.45 -16.67
N LYS A 89 41.05 32.75 -17.85
CA LYS A 89 42.36 33.39 -18.00
C LYS A 89 42.23 34.85 -17.53
N ILE A 90 42.55 35.08 -16.25
CA ILE A 90 42.65 36.43 -15.70
C ILE A 90 43.87 37.08 -16.36
N SER A 91 43.64 38.07 -17.23
CA SER A 91 44.72 38.85 -17.83
C SER A 91 45.47 39.59 -16.72
N LYS A 92 46.69 39.15 -16.43
CA LYS A 92 47.56 39.82 -15.45
C LYS A 92 47.87 41.23 -15.96
N LYS A 93 47.24 42.23 -15.34
CA LYS A 93 47.53 43.64 -15.57
C LYS A 93 48.99 43.91 -15.19
N LYS A 94 49.77 44.39 -16.16
CA LYS A 94 51.20 44.68 -16.04
C LYS A 94 51.45 45.66 -14.88
N PRO A 95 52.46 45.44 -14.00
CA PRO A 95 52.79 46.39 -12.96
C PRO A 95 53.25 47.70 -13.61
N ARG A 96 52.70 48.82 -13.13
CA ARG A 96 53.16 50.15 -13.52
C ARG A 96 54.57 50.33 -12.96
N GLN A 97 55.52 50.63 -13.85
CA GLN A 97 56.87 51.06 -13.51
C GLN A 97 56.84 52.40 -12.78
#